data_AF-A0A239KT34-F1
#
_entry.id   AF-A0A239KT34-F1
#
_cell.length_a   1.000
_cell.length_b   1.000
_cell.length_c   1.000
_cell.angle_alpha   90.00
_cell.angle_beta   90.00
_cell.angle_gamma   90.00
#
_symmetry.space_group_name_H-M   'P 1'
#
loop_
_entity.id
_entity.type
_entity.pdbx_description
1 polymer ?
#
loop_
_entity_poly.entity_id
_entity_poly.type
_entity_poly.pdbx_seq_one_letter_code
_entity_poly.pdbx_strand_id
1 'polypeptide(L)'
;MTIYCDESGGLNAGAMTFAAVMLTPETAASIHARFRAVTGLRGELKGSRISLTERAYLLELFDRAGGRAWVASAETAKLMPPADGSTITDLELYAALLDSAVGHWLPETGGVCSDVVIDDGRYDPVILARVRDAIQAGLAGWGTASLADSRRSEGVQIADVVANSLYNIAAHSPRARRIGIILEPMLASRAIRVAELTRVA
;
A
#
# COMPACT_ATOMS: atom_id res chain seq x y z
N MET A 1 3.31 9.50 13.84
CA MET A 1 2.57 9.02 12.64
C MET A 1 2.99 7.59 12.41
N THR A 2 2.14 6.78 11.79
CA THR A 2 2.41 5.38 11.47
C THR A 2 2.23 5.19 9.96
N ILE A 3 3.16 4.46 9.35
CA ILE A 3 3.09 4.07 7.95
C ILE A 3 2.54 2.64 7.91
N TYR A 4 1.33 2.49 7.39
CA TYR A 4 0.69 1.21 7.20
C TYR A 4 0.90 0.73 5.77
N CYS A 5 1.30 -0.52 5.64
CA CYS A 5 1.82 -1.11 4.43
C CYS A 5 0.99 -2.33 4.04
N ASP A 6 0.49 -2.34 2.81
CA ASP A 6 -0.18 -3.50 2.20
C ASP A 6 0.02 -3.46 0.68
N GLU A 7 -0.18 -4.59 0.03
CA GLU A 7 0.05 -4.79 -1.39
C GLU A 7 -1.18 -5.30 -2.15
N SER A 8 -1.12 -5.26 -3.47
CA SER A 8 -2.13 -5.89 -4.30
C SER A 8 -1.55 -6.35 -5.63
N GLY A 9 -2.06 -7.46 -6.14
CA GLY A 9 -1.60 -8.06 -7.39
C GLY A 9 -0.40 -8.98 -7.23
N GLY A 10 0.39 -9.14 -8.29
CA GLY A 10 1.54 -10.04 -8.37
C GLY A 10 2.02 -10.17 -9.80
N LEU A 11 3.20 -10.77 -10.02
CA LEU A 11 3.77 -10.94 -11.36
C LEU A 11 2.79 -11.61 -12.33
N ASN A 12 2.18 -12.71 -11.88
CA ASN A 12 1.19 -13.48 -12.65
C ASN A 12 -0.14 -12.75 -12.86
N ALA A 13 -0.38 -11.67 -12.12
CA ALA A 13 -1.60 -10.86 -12.21
C ALA A 13 -1.43 -9.63 -13.14
N GLY A 14 -0.26 -9.48 -13.78
CA GLY A 14 0.03 -8.42 -14.75
C GLY A 14 0.55 -7.12 -14.14
N ALA A 15 0.32 -6.89 -12.84
CA ALA A 15 0.89 -5.79 -12.09
C ALA A 15 0.97 -6.13 -10.60
N MET A 16 1.86 -5.46 -9.87
CA MET A 16 1.87 -5.45 -8.41
C MET A 16 2.00 -4.00 -7.93
N THR A 17 1.25 -3.65 -6.90
CA THR A 17 1.34 -2.35 -6.24
C THR A 17 1.54 -2.52 -4.75
N PHE A 18 2.24 -1.59 -4.13
CA PHE A 18 2.48 -1.56 -2.70
C PHE A 18 2.18 -0.17 -2.16
N ALA A 19 1.25 -0.05 -1.22
CA ALA A 19 0.86 1.23 -0.63
C ALA A 19 1.50 1.39 0.76
N ALA A 20 2.15 2.52 0.98
CA ALA A 20 2.63 3.00 2.27
C ALA A 20 1.78 4.20 2.69
N VAL A 21 0.77 3.96 3.51
CA VAL A 21 -0.22 4.94 3.97
C VAL A 21 0.18 5.53 5.32
N MET A 22 0.30 6.85 5.40
CA MET A 22 0.64 7.56 6.62
C MET A 22 -0.62 8.11 7.31
N LEU A 23 -0.89 7.61 8.53
CA LEU A 23 -1.99 8.01 9.41
C LEU A 23 -1.56 7.92 10.87
N THR A 24 -2.29 8.53 11.80
CA THR A 24 -2.21 8.10 13.21
C THR A 24 -3.16 6.91 13.44
N PRO A 25 -2.92 6.07 14.45
CA PRO A 25 -3.85 4.99 14.82
C PRO A 25 -5.27 5.49 15.10
N GLU A 26 -5.41 6.64 15.75
CA GLU A 26 -6.71 7.25 16.08
C GLU A 26 -7.45 7.69 14.81
N THR A 27 -6.72 8.27 13.84
CA THR A 27 -7.30 8.66 12.56
C THR A 27 -7.74 7.43 11.75
N ALA A 28 -6.91 6.38 11.70
CA ALA A 28 -7.28 5.13 11.03
C ALA A 28 -8.55 4.51 11.65
N ALA A 29 -8.61 4.44 12.98
CA ALA A 29 -9.77 3.94 13.72
C ALA A 29 -11.02 4.80 13.46
N SER A 30 -10.88 6.13 13.43
CA SER A 30 -11.98 7.08 13.15
C SER A 30 -12.54 6.91 11.74
N ILE A 31 -11.67 6.80 10.72
CA ILE A 31 -12.07 6.51 9.33
C ILE A 31 -12.86 5.21 9.28
N HIS A 32 -12.36 4.14 9.92
CA HIS A 32 -13.04 2.85 9.97
C HIS A 32 -14.39 2.90 10.67
N ALA A 33 -14.47 3.53 11.84
CA ALA A 33 -15.71 3.68 12.59
C ALA A 33 -16.76 4.42 11.74
N ARG A 34 -16.35 5.52 11.09
CA ARG A 34 -17.24 6.31 10.23
C ARG A 34 -17.64 5.54 8.97
N PHE A 35 -16.72 4.80 8.36
CA PHE A 35 -16.98 3.97 7.20
C PHE A 35 -18.05 2.92 7.52
N ARG A 36 -17.85 2.15 8.58
CA ARG A 36 -18.76 1.08 9.02
C ARG A 36 -20.12 1.59 9.46
N ALA A 37 -20.18 2.74 10.12
CA ALA A 37 -21.44 3.35 10.54
C ALA A 37 -22.36 3.68 9.34
N VAL A 38 -21.78 3.97 8.17
CA VAL A 38 -22.54 4.31 6.95
C VAL A 38 -22.80 3.08 6.08
N THR A 39 -21.82 2.17 5.94
CA THR A 39 -21.95 1.01 5.03
C THR A 39 -22.59 -0.20 5.70
N GLY A 40 -22.59 -0.27 7.03
CA GLY A 40 -22.99 -1.45 7.79
C GLY A 40 -22.01 -2.63 7.67
N LEU A 41 -20.86 -2.45 7.00
CA LEU A 41 -19.89 -3.51 6.76
C LEU A 41 -19.27 -4.02 8.07
N ARG A 42 -19.29 -5.34 8.25
CA ARG A 42 -18.70 -6.05 9.41
C ARG A 42 -17.55 -6.93 8.97
N GLY A 43 -16.69 -7.29 9.92
CA GLY A 43 -15.48 -8.07 9.63
C GLY A 43 -14.42 -7.24 8.90
N GLU A 44 -13.41 -7.91 8.37
CA GLU A 44 -12.27 -7.28 7.71
C GLU A 44 -12.69 -6.49 6.45
N LEU A 45 -12.24 -5.24 6.35
CA LEU A 45 -12.32 -4.42 5.15
C LEU A 45 -11.22 -4.87 4.19
N LYS A 46 -11.61 -5.34 3.00
CA LYS A 46 -10.68 -5.64 1.91
C LYS A 46 -11.04 -4.85 0.65
N GLY A 47 -10.08 -4.18 0.03
CA GLY A 47 -10.22 -3.43 -1.21
C GLY A 47 -10.81 -4.27 -2.34
N SER A 48 -10.41 -5.53 -2.43
CA SER A 48 -10.95 -6.47 -3.42
C SER A 48 -12.44 -6.80 -3.25
N ARG A 49 -13.00 -6.59 -2.05
CA ARG A 49 -14.36 -7.01 -1.65
C ARG A 49 -15.38 -5.87 -1.59
N ILE A 50 -14.94 -4.62 -1.67
CA ILE A 50 -15.84 -3.45 -1.64
C ILE A 50 -16.27 -2.99 -3.03
N SER A 51 -17.47 -2.43 -3.09
CA SER A 51 -18.01 -1.78 -4.28
C SER A 51 -17.27 -0.48 -4.63
N LEU A 52 -17.54 0.07 -5.81
CA LEU A 52 -16.97 1.36 -6.23
C LEU A 52 -17.45 2.52 -5.35
N THR A 53 -18.69 2.49 -4.88
CA THR A 53 -19.24 3.54 -4.01
C THR A 53 -18.59 3.50 -2.63
N GLU A 54 -18.43 2.30 -2.06
CA GLU A 54 -17.73 2.12 -0.79
C GLU A 54 -16.26 2.53 -0.91
N ARG A 55 -15.58 2.16 -1.99
CA ARG A 55 -14.21 2.59 -2.25
C ARG A 55 -14.10 4.11 -2.33
N ALA A 56 -14.98 4.76 -3.10
CA ALA A 56 -15.01 6.21 -3.20
C ALA A 56 -15.22 6.87 -1.83
N TYR A 57 -16.14 6.33 -1.03
CA TYR A 57 -16.43 6.85 0.30
C TYR A 57 -15.25 6.68 1.26
N LEU A 58 -14.58 5.53 1.28
CA LEU A 58 -13.41 5.34 2.13
C LEU A 58 -12.27 6.29 1.73
N LEU A 59 -12.00 6.43 0.43
CA LEU A 59 -10.93 7.30 -0.06
C LEU A 59 -11.24 8.79 0.21
N GLU A 60 -12.50 9.20 0.13
CA GLU A 60 -12.93 10.54 0.54
C GLU A 60 -12.71 10.76 2.05
N LEU A 61 -13.03 9.78 2.90
CA LEU A 61 -12.76 9.88 4.35
C LEU A 61 -11.27 9.97 4.63
N PHE A 62 -10.46 9.19 3.90
CA PHE A 62 -9.01 9.21 3.99
C PHE A 62 -8.43 10.58 3.65
N ASP A 63 -8.83 11.16 2.52
CA ASP A 63 -8.35 12.48 2.07
C ASP A 63 -8.76 13.59 3.06
N ARG A 64 -10.03 13.61 3.49
CA ARG A 64 -10.53 14.58 4.47
C ARG A 64 -9.85 14.50 5.82
N ALA A 65 -9.40 13.30 6.20
CA ALA A 65 -8.68 13.08 7.45
C ALA A 65 -7.19 13.50 7.37
N GLY A 66 -6.75 14.05 6.22
CA GLY A 66 -5.35 14.41 5.98
C GLY A 66 -4.45 13.22 5.71
N GLY A 67 -5.04 12.08 5.33
CA GLY A 67 -4.30 10.88 4.99
C GLY A 67 -3.41 11.09 3.77
N ARG A 68 -2.21 10.51 3.82
CA ARG A 68 -1.24 10.61 2.72
C ARG A 68 -0.68 9.25 2.37
N ALA A 69 -0.37 9.01 1.11
CA ALA A 69 0.18 7.73 0.66
C ALA A 69 1.28 7.91 -0.39
N TRP A 70 2.28 7.05 -0.30
CA TRP A 70 3.13 6.68 -1.42
C TRP A 70 2.72 5.28 -1.89
N VAL A 71 2.53 5.11 -3.19
CA VAL A 71 2.21 3.83 -3.80
C VAL A 71 3.28 3.49 -4.83
N ALA A 72 4.08 2.46 -4.55
CA ALA A 72 4.95 1.89 -5.56
C ALA A 72 4.12 0.99 -6.48
N SER A 73 4.35 1.07 -7.79
CA SER A 73 3.60 0.32 -8.80
C SER A 73 4.55 -0.26 -9.84
N ALA A 74 4.40 -1.55 -10.14
CA ALA A 74 5.08 -2.21 -11.25
C ALA A 74 4.06 -2.89 -12.17
N GLU A 75 4.16 -2.61 -13.46
CA GLU A 75 3.46 -3.37 -14.50
C GLU A 75 4.41 -4.43 -15.04
N THR A 76 4.01 -5.70 -15.02
CA THR A 76 4.87 -6.83 -15.42
C THR A 76 5.41 -6.64 -16.84
N ALA A 77 4.60 -6.08 -17.74
CA ALA A 77 5.00 -5.83 -19.13
C ALA A 77 6.06 -4.73 -19.31
N LYS A 78 6.27 -3.89 -18.29
CA LYS A 78 7.26 -2.80 -18.30
C LYS A 78 8.51 -3.09 -17.49
N LEU A 79 8.53 -4.19 -16.74
CA LEU A 79 9.69 -4.59 -15.95
C LEU A 79 10.82 -5.01 -16.88
N MET A 80 11.98 -4.38 -16.70
CA MET A 80 13.18 -4.77 -17.40
C MET A 80 13.72 -6.09 -16.84
N PRO A 81 14.20 -7.00 -17.70
CA PRO A 81 14.81 -8.23 -17.23
C PRO A 81 16.10 -7.93 -16.44
N PRO A 82 16.41 -8.73 -15.41
CA PRO A 82 17.69 -8.69 -14.70
C PRO A 82 18.88 -8.82 -15.64
N ALA A 83 19.98 -8.13 -15.31
CA ALA A 83 21.19 -8.11 -16.15
C ALA A 83 21.88 -9.48 -16.25
N ASP A 84 21.69 -10.34 -15.25
CA ASP A 84 22.23 -11.70 -15.19
C ASP A 84 21.36 -12.73 -15.94
N GLY A 85 20.24 -12.30 -16.53
CA GLY A 85 19.31 -13.17 -17.26
C GLY A 85 18.43 -14.05 -16.37
N SER A 86 18.45 -13.84 -15.06
CA SER A 86 17.52 -14.51 -14.12
C SER A 86 16.08 -14.00 -14.30
N THR A 87 15.12 -14.74 -13.76
CA THR A 87 13.71 -14.30 -13.72
C THR A 87 13.42 -13.63 -12.38
N ILE A 88 12.79 -12.45 -12.41
CA ILE A 88 12.30 -11.78 -11.21
C ILE A 88 11.24 -12.67 -10.54
N THR A 89 11.41 -12.93 -9.26
CA THR A 89 10.44 -13.63 -8.43
C THR A 89 9.41 -12.66 -7.84
N ASP A 90 8.24 -13.18 -7.48
CA ASP A 90 7.17 -12.36 -6.89
C ASP A 90 7.61 -11.73 -5.56
N LEU A 91 8.45 -12.43 -4.79
CA LEU A 91 9.00 -11.94 -3.53
C LEU A 91 10.03 -10.82 -3.73
N GLU A 92 10.88 -10.90 -4.75
CA GLU A 92 11.83 -9.82 -5.06
C GLU A 92 11.09 -8.55 -5.50
N LEU A 93 10.05 -8.70 -6.32
CA LEU A 93 9.20 -7.58 -6.70
C LEU A 93 8.48 -6.96 -5.49
N TYR A 94 7.93 -7.80 -4.61
CA TYR A 94 7.30 -7.36 -3.36
C TYR A 94 8.26 -6.54 -2.50
N ALA A 95 9.46 -7.05 -2.26
CA ALA A 95 10.47 -6.37 -1.45
C ALA A 95 10.90 -5.04 -2.06
N ALA A 96 11.10 -4.99 -3.39
CA ALA A 96 11.50 -3.76 -4.08
C ALA A 96 10.39 -2.70 -4.07
N LEU A 97 9.12 -3.09 -4.20
CA LEU A 97 8.00 -2.15 -4.11
C LEU A 97 7.80 -1.62 -2.69
N LEU A 98 7.94 -2.47 -1.67
CA LEU A 98 7.90 -2.06 -0.27
C LEU A 98 9.03 -1.07 0.04
N ASP A 99 10.27 -1.38 -0.35
CA ASP A 99 11.42 -0.50 -0.17
C ASP A 99 11.22 0.85 -0.88
N SER A 100 10.72 0.85 -2.12
CA SER A 100 10.40 2.08 -2.84
C SER A 100 9.33 2.92 -2.12
N ALA A 101 8.21 2.31 -1.72
CA ALA A 101 7.09 3.02 -1.09
C ALA A 101 7.49 3.63 0.26
N VAL A 102 8.22 2.87 1.10
CA VAL A 102 8.72 3.35 2.39
C VAL A 102 9.88 4.33 2.23
N GLY A 103 10.81 4.07 1.30
CA GLY A 103 11.96 4.92 1.01
C GLY A 103 11.57 6.33 0.58
N HIS A 104 10.46 6.48 -0.14
CA HIS A 104 9.90 7.79 -0.49
C HIS A 104 9.36 8.59 0.70
N TRP A 105 9.02 7.94 1.81
CA TRP A 105 8.59 8.62 3.02
C TRP A 105 9.76 9.21 3.82
N LEU A 106 10.94 8.59 3.78
CA LEU A 106 12.08 8.98 4.63
C LEU A 106 12.49 10.46 4.48
N PRO A 107 12.60 11.04 3.26
CA PRO A 107 12.89 12.47 3.12
C PRO A 107 11.76 13.38 3.61
N GLU A 108 10.50 12.94 3.48
CA GLU A 108 9.32 13.76 3.81
C GLU A 108 9.04 13.81 5.31
N THR A 109 9.38 12.76 6.05
CA THR A 109 9.29 12.77 7.51
C THR A 109 10.47 13.49 8.17
N GLY A 110 11.45 13.97 7.38
CA GLY A 110 12.68 14.56 7.90
C GLY A 110 13.50 13.56 8.73
N GLY A 111 13.38 12.27 8.41
CA GLY A 111 13.89 11.18 9.24
C GLY A 111 13.10 10.94 10.52
N VAL A 112 12.06 11.71 10.87
CA VAL A 112 11.38 11.56 12.16
C VAL A 112 10.56 10.26 12.23
N CYS A 113 10.64 9.64 13.40
CA CYS A 113 10.05 8.37 13.79
C CYS A 113 8.62 8.15 13.28
N SER A 114 8.51 7.23 12.33
CA SER A 114 7.26 6.63 11.91
C SER A 114 7.41 5.12 12.04
N ASP A 115 6.57 4.51 12.86
CA ASP A 115 6.46 3.05 12.89
C ASP A 115 5.94 2.59 11.52
N VAL A 116 6.58 1.58 10.96
CA VAL A 116 6.17 0.92 9.72
C VAL A 116 5.48 -0.38 10.11
N VAL A 117 4.21 -0.51 9.75
CA VAL A 117 3.36 -1.67 10.05
C VAL A 117 3.03 -2.35 8.73
N ILE A 118 3.58 -3.54 8.51
CA ILE A 118 3.48 -4.30 7.26
C ILE A 118 2.46 -5.43 7.45
N ASP A 119 1.56 -5.62 6.48
CA ASP A 119 0.65 -6.78 6.47
C ASP A 119 1.44 -8.10 6.52
N ASP A 120 0.95 -9.05 7.30
CA ASP A 120 1.60 -10.35 7.50
C ASP A 120 0.92 -11.52 6.76
N GLY A 121 -0.03 -11.23 5.87
CA GLY A 121 -0.93 -12.23 5.31
C GLY A 121 -0.46 -12.93 4.03
N ARG A 122 0.51 -12.35 3.30
CA ARG A 122 0.85 -12.82 1.94
C ARG A 122 1.85 -13.96 1.87
N TYR A 123 2.93 -13.90 2.65
CA TYR A 123 4.03 -14.87 2.59
C TYR A 123 4.19 -15.61 3.91
N ASP A 124 5.03 -16.66 3.91
CA ASP A 124 5.37 -17.37 5.14
C ASP A 124 5.96 -16.41 6.20
N PRO A 125 5.60 -16.55 7.49
CA PRO A 125 6.07 -15.66 8.55
C PRO A 125 7.60 -15.52 8.63
N VAL A 126 8.36 -16.58 8.29
CA VAL A 126 9.83 -16.53 8.27
C VAL A 126 10.34 -15.62 7.15
N ILE A 127 9.68 -15.62 6.00
CA ILE A 127 10.01 -14.74 4.87
C ILE A 127 9.69 -13.29 5.24
N LEU A 128 8.50 -13.04 5.78
CA LEU A 128 8.07 -11.70 6.17
C LEU A 128 8.94 -11.12 7.28
N ALA A 129 9.40 -11.95 8.22
CA ALA A 129 10.35 -11.51 9.25
C ALA A 129 11.66 -11.00 8.64
N ARG A 130 12.18 -11.66 7.59
CA ARG A 130 13.38 -11.20 6.87
C ARG A 130 13.14 -9.89 6.13
N VAL A 131 11.98 -9.75 5.48
CA VAL A 131 11.61 -8.50 4.82
C VAL A 131 11.49 -7.36 5.83
N ARG A 132 10.81 -7.58 6.96
CA ARG A 132 10.75 -6.63 8.09
C ARG A 132 12.15 -6.23 8.56
N ASP A 133 13.07 -7.18 8.73
CA ASP A 133 14.43 -6.89 9.19
C ASP A 133 15.23 -6.04 8.19
N ALA A 134 15.04 -6.28 6.88
CA ALA A 134 15.62 -5.43 5.85
C ALA A 134 15.09 -3.99 5.92
N ILE A 135 13.78 -3.82 6.09
CA ILE A 135 13.18 -2.49 6.29
C ILE A 135 13.69 -1.85 7.58
N GLN A 136 13.74 -2.60 8.69
CA GLN A 136 14.26 -2.09 9.97
C GLN A 136 15.71 -1.58 9.84
N ALA A 137 16.54 -2.26 9.05
CA ALA A 137 17.90 -1.81 8.75
C ALA A 137 17.91 -0.53 7.92
N GLY A 138 17.06 -0.44 6.88
CA GLY A 138 16.90 0.75 6.04
C GLY A 138 16.36 1.98 6.80
N LEU A 139 15.55 1.75 7.84
CA LEU A 139 15.07 2.81 8.74
C LEU A 139 16.20 3.41 9.60
N ALA A 140 17.41 2.85 9.62
CA ALA A 140 18.60 3.41 10.28
C ALA A 140 18.38 3.93 11.73
N GLY A 141 17.53 3.25 12.50
CA GLY A 141 17.22 3.60 13.91
C GLY A 141 16.21 4.73 14.09
N TRP A 142 15.65 5.27 13.01
CA TRP A 142 14.70 6.36 13.07
C TRP A 142 13.28 5.91 13.43
N GLY A 143 12.91 4.65 13.22
CA GLY A 143 11.61 4.08 13.58
C GLY A 143 11.64 2.57 13.74
N THR A 144 10.48 1.95 14.01
CA THR A 144 10.36 0.49 14.14
C THR A 144 9.59 -0.11 12.97
N ALA A 145 10.05 -1.25 12.46
CA ALA A 145 9.30 -2.06 11.50
C ALA A 145 8.63 -3.24 12.23
N SER A 146 7.33 -3.43 12.01
CA SER A 146 6.54 -4.49 12.62
C SER A 146 5.64 -5.17 11.60
N LEU A 147 5.25 -6.40 11.91
CA LEU A 147 4.27 -7.18 11.14
C LEU A 147 2.93 -7.13 11.87
N ALA A 148 1.82 -7.07 11.13
CA ALA A 148 0.48 -7.06 11.71
C ALA A 148 -0.52 -7.89 10.89
N ASP A 149 -1.36 -8.64 11.61
CA ASP A 149 -2.57 -9.24 11.06
C ASP A 149 -3.52 -8.14 10.59
N SER A 150 -3.76 -8.05 9.27
CA SER A 150 -4.66 -7.05 8.68
C SER A 150 -6.03 -7.03 9.36
N ARG A 151 -6.56 -8.15 9.85
CA ARG A 151 -7.86 -8.18 10.54
C ARG A 151 -7.92 -7.31 11.79
N ARG A 152 -6.76 -7.04 12.39
CA ARG A 152 -6.59 -6.31 13.65
C ARG A 152 -5.95 -4.92 13.46
N SER A 153 -5.70 -4.51 12.22
CA SER A 153 -5.09 -3.22 11.89
C SER A 153 -5.93 -2.45 10.88
N GLU A 154 -6.62 -1.43 11.36
CA GLU A 154 -7.43 -0.55 10.53
C GLU A 154 -6.57 0.20 9.50
N GLY A 155 -5.36 0.60 9.87
CA GLY A 155 -4.45 1.27 8.96
C GLY A 155 -3.99 0.37 7.81
N VAL A 156 -3.70 -0.91 8.08
CA VAL A 156 -3.35 -1.89 7.02
C VAL A 156 -4.55 -2.13 6.11
N GLN A 157 -5.76 -2.27 6.63
CA GLN A 157 -6.96 -2.41 5.80
C GLN A 157 -7.22 -1.18 4.90
N ILE A 158 -6.88 0.03 5.35
CA ILE A 158 -6.92 1.23 4.50
C ILE A 158 -5.82 1.16 3.43
N ALA A 159 -4.61 0.72 3.79
CA ALA A 159 -3.52 0.50 2.84
C ALA A 159 -3.88 -0.52 1.75
N ASP A 160 -4.56 -1.63 2.08
CA ASP A 160 -5.11 -2.59 1.10
C ASP A 160 -6.01 -1.88 0.10
N VAL A 161 -6.94 -1.06 0.57
CA VAL A 161 -7.88 -0.37 -0.32
C VAL A 161 -7.15 0.60 -1.25
N VAL A 162 -6.14 1.31 -0.76
CA VAL A 162 -5.29 2.20 -1.58
C VAL A 162 -4.50 1.38 -2.61
N ALA A 163 -3.75 0.36 -2.18
CA ALA A 163 -2.97 -0.52 -3.04
C ALA A 163 -3.86 -1.16 -4.11
N ASN A 164 -4.96 -1.80 -3.70
CA ASN A 164 -5.91 -2.43 -4.60
C ASN A 164 -6.53 -1.44 -5.60
N SER A 165 -6.71 -0.17 -5.23
CA SER A 165 -7.21 0.85 -6.16
C SER A 165 -6.22 1.08 -7.30
N LEU A 166 -4.95 1.31 -6.97
CA LEU A 166 -3.91 1.55 -7.96
C LEU A 166 -3.61 0.29 -8.77
N TYR A 167 -3.64 -0.90 -8.14
CA TYR A 167 -3.52 -2.17 -8.85
C TYR A 167 -4.58 -2.33 -9.95
N ASN A 168 -5.84 -1.98 -9.68
CA ASN A 168 -6.87 -2.08 -10.71
C ASN A 168 -6.60 -1.17 -11.92
N ILE A 169 -5.93 -0.03 -11.70
CA ILE A 169 -5.50 0.86 -12.78
C ILE A 169 -4.31 0.25 -13.54
N ALA A 170 -3.26 -0.15 -12.82
CA ALA A 170 -2.04 -0.73 -13.40
C ALA A 170 -2.31 -2.04 -14.15
N ALA A 171 -3.17 -2.90 -13.63
CA ALA A 171 -3.58 -4.15 -14.28
C ALA A 171 -4.67 -3.95 -15.36
N HIS A 172 -5.05 -2.71 -15.69
CA HIS A 172 -6.07 -2.37 -16.68
C HIS A 172 -7.39 -3.14 -16.50
N SER A 173 -7.84 -3.30 -15.26
CA SER A 173 -9.05 -4.08 -14.98
C SER A 173 -10.31 -3.40 -15.56
N PRO A 174 -11.44 -4.12 -15.70
CA PRO A 174 -12.68 -3.54 -16.21
C PRO A 174 -13.19 -2.31 -15.42
N ARG A 175 -12.76 -2.15 -14.17
CA ARG A 175 -13.11 -1.03 -13.29
C ARG A 175 -12.07 0.08 -13.24
N ALA A 176 -10.93 -0.07 -13.92
CA ALA A 176 -9.80 0.87 -13.93
C ALA A 176 -10.25 2.31 -14.16
N ARG A 177 -11.05 2.57 -15.21
CA ARG A 177 -11.52 3.92 -15.54
C ARG A 177 -12.28 4.58 -14.40
N ARG A 178 -13.20 3.85 -13.74
CA ARG A 178 -14.02 4.40 -12.66
C ARG A 178 -13.19 4.61 -11.39
N ILE A 179 -12.26 3.71 -11.10
CA ILE A 179 -11.33 3.88 -9.98
C ILE A 179 -10.37 5.06 -10.23
N GLY A 180 -9.93 5.25 -11.48
CA GLY A 180 -9.13 6.42 -11.88
C GLY A 180 -9.85 7.74 -11.57
N ILE A 181 -11.13 7.84 -11.92
CA ILE A 181 -11.95 9.03 -11.59
C ILE A 181 -12.05 9.24 -10.07
N ILE A 182 -12.18 8.17 -9.29
CA ILE A 182 -12.23 8.26 -7.82
C ILE A 182 -10.90 8.79 -7.25
N LEU A 183 -9.76 8.35 -7.80
CA LEU A 183 -8.43 8.72 -7.32
C LEU A 183 -7.95 10.08 -7.83
N GLU A 184 -8.49 10.57 -8.94
CA GLU A 184 -8.06 11.80 -9.61
C GLU A 184 -7.89 13.00 -8.65
N PRO A 185 -8.82 13.31 -7.73
CA PRO A 185 -8.65 14.43 -6.80
C PRO A 185 -7.43 14.26 -5.87
N MET A 186 -7.22 13.05 -5.34
CA MET A 186 -6.11 12.74 -4.43
C MET A 186 -4.76 12.69 -5.15
N LEU A 187 -4.74 12.29 -6.42
CA LEU A 187 -3.55 12.36 -7.25
C LEU A 187 -3.19 13.82 -7.57
N ALA A 188 -4.19 14.63 -7.91
CA ALA A 188 -4.01 16.05 -8.21
C ALA A 188 -3.54 16.85 -6.98
N SER A 189 -4.09 16.57 -5.80
CA SER A 189 -3.68 17.19 -4.52
C SER A 189 -2.36 16.63 -3.96
N ARG A 190 -1.82 15.55 -4.56
CA ARG A 190 -0.70 14.76 -4.05
C ARG A 190 -0.95 14.15 -2.66
N ALA A 191 -2.22 13.97 -2.29
CA ALA A 191 -2.59 13.13 -1.15
C ALA A 191 -2.11 11.69 -1.37
N ILE A 192 -2.29 11.18 -2.60
CA ILE A 192 -1.71 9.92 -3.07
C ILE A 192 -0.66 10.25 -4.13
N ARG A 193 0.53 9.66 -4.00
CA ARG A 193 1.62 9.77 -4.97
C ARG A 193 2.02 8.39 -5.43
N VAL A 194 2.38 8.27 -6.70
CA VAL A 194 2.73 7.00 -7.33
C VAL A 194 4.19 7.03 -7.76
N ALA A 195 4.94 6.00 -7.41
CA ALA A 195 6.29 5.74 -7.88
C ALA A 195 6.26 4.50 -8.79
N GLU A 196 6.59 4.66 -10.06
CA GLU A 196 6.64 3.54 -11.00
C GLU A 196 8.00 2.83 -10.89
N LEU A 197 7.96 1.51 -10.69
CA LEU A 197 9.12 0.64 -10.64
C LEU A 197 9.23 -0.12 -11.97
N THR A 198 10.32 0.11 -12.70
CA THR A 198 10.63 -0.56 -13.98
C THR A 198 11.82 -1.53 -13.87
N ARG A 199 12.49 -1.56 -12.71
CA ARG A 199 13.63 -2.44 -12.42
C ARG A 199 13.55 -2.93 -10.99
N VAL A 200 13.86 -4.21 -10.79
CA VAL A 200 14.12 -4.79 -9.48
C VAL A 200 15.64 -4.89 -9.34
N ALA A 201 16.18 -4.40 -8.22
CA ALA A 201 17.62 -4.32 -7.97
C ALA A 201 18.21 -5.68 -7.58
#